data_AF-A0A2R6N9M9-F1
#
_entry.id   AF-A0A2R6N9M9-F1
#
_cell.length_a   1.000
_cell.length_b   1.000
_cell.length_c   1.000
_cell.angle_alpha   90.00
_cell.angle_beta   90.00
_cell.angle_gamma   90.00
#
_symmetry.space_group_name_H-M   'P 1'
#
loop_
_entity.id
_entity.type
_entity.pdbx_description
1 polymer ?
#
loop_
_entity_poly.entity_id
_entity_poly.type
_entity_poly.pdbx_seq_one_letter_code
_entity_poly.pdbx_strand_id
1 'polypeptide(L)'
;MVDPELGRATIVYDKLDAGQVEITVDNEYIAYFDDHWLVKIGEDNDGNDVVRRIPRDRVEYVERSVEEFQNKLDMMADEARERLPF
;
A
#
# COMPACT_ATOMS: atom_id res chain seq x y z
N MET A 1 10.77 17.90 12.07
CA MET A 1 10.70 17.79 10.59
C MET A 1 9.37 17.14 10.33
N VAL A 2 8.58 17.66 9.39
CA VAL A 2 7.34 16.99 8.99
C VAL A 2 7.83 15.93 8.01
N ASP A 3 7.80 14.67 8.40
CA ASP A 3 8.03 13.58 7.46
C ASP A 3 7.08 13.81 6.28
N PRO A 4 7.59 13.84 5.03
CA PRO A 4 6.71 13.99 3.88
C PRO A 4 5.67 12.88 3.99
N GLU A 5 4.38 13.23 3.93
CA GLU A 5 3.31 12.25 4.01
C GLU A 5 3.49 11.30 2.82
N LEU A 6 4.19 10.17 3.04
CA LEU A 6 4.62 9.23 2.00
C LEU A 6 3.43 8.61 1.24
N GLY A 7 2.20 8.97 1.61
CA GLY A 7 0.94 8.50 1.08
C GLY A 7 0.41 7.31 1.86
N ARG A 8 -0.78 6.84 1.47
CA ARG A 8 -1.45 5.70 2.11
C ARG A 8 -1.41 4.46 1.23
N ALA A 9 -1.36 3.30 1.86
CA ALA A 9 -1.52 2.00 1.23
C ALA A 9 -2.78 1.30 1.73
N THR A 10 -3.47 0.63 0.83
CA THR A 10 -4.55 -0.30 1.14
C THR A 10 -4.15 -1.69 0.69
N ILE A 11 -4.27 -2.67 1.58
CA ILE A 11 -4.04 -4.09 1.28
C ILE A 11 -5.32 -4.87 1.54
N VAL A 12 -5.70 -5.67 0.55
CA VAL A 12 -6.85 -6.57 0.62
C VAL A 12 -6.37 -8.01 0.53
N TYR A 13 -6.74 -8.83 1.51
CA TYR A 13 -6.27 -10.21 1.60
C TYR A 13 -7.32 -11.12 2.24
N ASP A 14 -7.28 -12.41 1.89
CA ASP A 14 -8.18 -13.39 2.46
C ASP A 14 -7.67 -13.94 3.81
N LYS A 15 -8.54 -13.91 4.81
CA LYS A 15 -8.32 -14.54 6.11
C LYS A 15 -9.26 -15.74 6.23
N LEU A 16 -8.67 -16.93 6.41
CA LEU A 16 -9.34 -18.23 6.53
C LEU A 16 -10.63 -18.26 7.38
N ASP A 17 -10.72 -17.42 8.42
CA ASP A 17 -11.83 -17.42 9.39
C ASP A 17 -12.83 -16.25 9.19
N ALA A 18 -12.41 -15.18 8.51
CA ALA A 18 -13.18 -13.93 8.42
C ALA A 18 -13.52 -13.50 6.98
N GLY A 19 -13.02 -14.23 5.97
CA GLY A 19 -13.13 -13.85 4.58
C GLY A 19 -12.16 -12.72 4.22
N GLN A 20 -12.56 -11.86 3.28
CA GLN A 20 -11.75 -10.77 2.79
C GLN A 20 -11.56 -9.66 3.85
N VAL A 21 -10.32 -9.27 4.09
CA VAL A 21 -9.92 -8.21 5.02
C VAL A 21 -9.25 -7.09 4.24
N GLU A 22 -9.72 -5.86 4.44
CA GLU A 22 -9.13 -4.63 3.92
C GLU A 22 -8.47 -3.86 5.06
N ILE A 23 -7.23 -3.42 4.86
CA ILE A 23 -6.49 -2.59 5.81
C ILE A 23 -5.87 -1.41 5.06
N THR A 24 -6.08 -0.19 5.56
CA THR A 24 -5.39 1.00 5.10
C THR A 24 -4.41 1.50 6.16
N VAL A 25 -3.16 1.72 5.76
CA VAL A 25 -2.07 2.23 6.61
C VAL A 25 -1.24 3.25 5.85
N ASP A 26 -0.40 4.02 6.53
CA ASP A 26 0.61 4.84 5.87
C ASP A 26 1.65 3.97 5.16
N ASN A 27 2.23 4.47 4.07
CA ASN A 27 3.17 3.70 3.24
C ASN A 27 4.41 3.21 4.02
N GLU A 28 4.82 3.92 5.07
CA GLU A 28 5.90 3.51 5.98
C GLU A 28 5.55 2.25 6.80
N TYR A 29 4.26 1.97 7.00
CA TYR A 29 3.76 0.87 7.81
C TYR A 29 3.42 -0.39 7.00
N ILE A 30 3.74 -0.39 5.70
CA ILE A 30 3.58 -1.55 4.84
C ILE A 30 4.83 -1.86 3.99
N ALA A 31 5.32 -3.09 4.09
CA ALA A 31 6.47 -3.56 3.32
C ALA A 31 6.21 -4.91 2.66
N TYR A 32 6.93 -5.20 1.58
CA TYR A 32 7.00 -6.53 0.99
C TYR A 32 8.38 -7.12 1.24
N PHE A 33 8.44 -8.30 1.87
CA PHE A 33 9.68 -8.96 2.23
C PHE A 33 9.49 -10.49 2.34
N ASP A 34 10.45 -11.26 1.82
CA ASP A 34 10.47 -12.73 1.88
C ASP A 34 9.13 -13.36 1.45
N ASP A 35 8.62 -12.96 0.28
CA ASP A 35 7.35 -13.37 -0.29
C ASP A 35 6.09 -13.09 0.58
N HIS A 36 6.21 -12.14 1.51
CA HIS A 36 5.12 -11.76 2.38
C HIS A 36 4.98 -10.24 2.46
N TRP A 37 3.74 -9.82 2.68
CA TRP A 37 3.41 -8.47 3.10
C TRP A 37 3.51 -8.35 4.61
N LEU A 38 4.14 -7.29 5.07
CA LEU A 38 4.24 -6.88 6.47
C LEU A 38 3.40 -5.62 6.63
N VAL A 39 2.42 -5.65 7.54
CA VAL A 39 1.50 -4.54 7.79
C VAL A 39 1.43 -4.29 9.30
N LYS A 40 1.69 -3.07 9.75
CA LYS A 40 1.46 -2.69 11.15
C LYS A 40 -0.04 -2.69 11.43
N ILE A 41 -0.48 -3.41 12.46
CA ILE A 41 -1.90 -3.55 12.83
C ILE A 41 -2.23 -2.92 14.18
N GLY A 42 -1.24 -2.35 14.87
CA GLY A 42 -1.41 -1.69 16.17
C GLY A 42 -0.14 -1.75 16.99
N GLU A 43 -0.31 -1.54 18.29
CA GLU A 43 0.73 -1.64 19.31
C GLU A 43 0.27 -2.63 20.40
N ASP A 44 1.20 -3.32 21.04
CA ASP A 44 0.91 -4.18 22.18
C ASP A 44 0.84 -3.39 23.50
N ASN A 45 0.57 -4.08 24.61
CA ASN A 45 0.44 -3.45 25.94
C ASN A 45 1.74 -2.81 26.46
N ASP A 46 2.87 -3.11 25.83
CA ASP A 46 4.20 -2.62 26.19
C ASP A 46 4.65 -1.48 25.24
N GLY A 47 3.82 -1.14 24.24
CA GLY A 47 4.10 -0.11 23.25
C GLY A 47 4.96 -0.60 22.07
N ASN A 48 5.07 -1.91 21.87
CA ASN A 48 5.78 -2.45 20.72
C ASN A 48 4.84 -2.57 19.51
N ASP A 49 5.37 -2.25 18.33
CA ASP A 49 4.64 -2.39 17.07
C ASP A 49 4.25 -3.84 16.79
N VAL A 50 2.96 -4.06 16.57
CA VAL A 50 2.43 -5.36 16.17
C VAL A 50 2.34 -5.39 14.65
N VAL A 51 3.16 -6.24 14.04
CA VAL A 51 3.20 -6.45 12.59
C VAL A 51 2.52 -7.75 12.20
N ARG A 52 1.67 -7.70 11.19
CA ARG A 52 1.04 -8.87 10.58
C ARG A 52 1.79 -9.26 9.31
N ARG A 53 2.16 -10.54 9.21
CA ARG A 53 2.78 -11.15 8.04
C ARG A 53 1.72 -11.89 7.21
N ILE A 54 1.56 -11.51 5.94
CA ILE A 54 0.53 -12.03 5.03
C ILE A 54 1.24 -12.64 3.80
N PRO A 55 1.07 -13.93 3.51
CA PRO A 55 1.66 -14.55 2.32
C PRO A 55 1.18 -13.88 1.03
N ARG A 56 2.07 -13.70 0.05
CA ARG A 56 1.75 -13.20 -1.29
C ARG A 56 0.51 -13.85 -1.89
N ASP A 57 0.41 -15.19 -1.84
CA ASP A 57 -0.70 -15.95 -2.44
C ASP A 57 -2.07 -15.72 -1.81
N ARG A 58 -2.14 -15.02 -0.66
CA ARG A 58 -3.39 -14.65 0.00
C ARG A 58 -3.81 -13.21 -0.22
N VAL A 59 -2.95 -12.40 -0.85
CA VAL A 59 -3.25 -11.01 -1.15
C VAL A 59 -3.96 -10.93 -2.48
N GLU A 60 -5.12 -10.28 -2.48
CA GLU A 60 -5.87 -10.01 -3.69
C GLU A 60 -5.26 -8.81 -4.43
N TYR A 61 -5.07 -7.69 -3.71
CA TYR A 61 -4.36 -6.53 -4.24
C TYR A 61 -3.75 -5.66 -3.14
N VAL A 62 -2.80 -4.83 -3.57
CA VAL A 62 -2.28 -3.70 -2.78
C VAL A 62 -2.36 -2.45 -3.64
N GLU A 63 -3.06 -1.45 -3.13
CA GLU A 63 -3.15 -0.11 -3.70
C GLU A 63 -2.27 0.84 -2.88
N ARG A 64 -1.52 1.73 -3.54
CA ARG A 64 -0.71 2.75 -2.87
C ARG A 64 -0.88 4.10 -3.55
N SER A 65 -1.18 5.11 -2.74
CA SER A 65 -1.02 6.51 -3.14
C SER A 65 0.43 6.90 -2.89
N VAL A 66 1.15 7.38 -3.90
CA VAL A 66 2.49 7.95 -3.73
C VAL A 66 2.57 9.27 -4.49
N GLU A 67 3.20 10.29 -3.89
CA GLU A 67 3.26 11.64 -4.45
C GLU A 67 4.00 11.70 -5.81
N GLU A 68 5.03 10.86 -6.01
CA GLU A 68 5.78 10.84 -7.28
C GLU A 68 5.10 10.04 -8.40
N PHE A 69 4.17 9.13 -8.09
CA PHE A 69 3.46 8.36 -9.14
C PHE A 69 2.33 9.17 -9.76
N GLN A 70 1.70 10.07 -9.01
CA GLN A 70 0.81 11.11 -9.59
C GLN A 70 1.56 11.90 -10.66
N ASN A 71 2.75 12.43 -10.35
CA ASN A 71 3.58 13.13 -11.33
C ASN A 71 3.94 12.27 -12.55
N LYS A 72 4.27 10.98 -12.34
CA LYS A 72 4.58 10.07 -13.44
C LYS A 72 3.37 9.69 -14.29
N LEU A 73 2.19 9.58 -13.68
CA LEU A 73 0.91 9.35 -14.37
C LEU A 73 0.43 10.58 -15.12
N ASP A 74 0.55 11.78 -14.55
CA ASP A 74 0.29 13.05 -15.23
C ASP A 74 1.20 13.19 -16.45
N MET A 75 2.51 12.94 -16.31
CA MET A 75 3.43 12.94 -17.46
C MET A 75 3.03 11.93 -18.54
N MET A 76 2.59 10.72 -18.16
CA MET A 76 2.09 9.73 -19.13
C MET A 76 0.76 10.13 -19.77
N ALA A 77 -0.12 10.80 -19.03
CA ALA A 77 -1.40 11.29 -19.51
C ALA A 77 -1.24 12.50 -20.46
N ASP A 78 -0.30 13.40 -20.17
CA ASP A 78 0.10 14.50 -21.06
C ASP A 78 0.73 13.97 -22.35
N GLU A 79 1.63 12.99 -22.26
CA GLU A 79 2.23 12.34 -23.44
C GLU A 79 1.15 11.64 -24.31
N ALA A 80 0.13 11.05 -23.69
CA ALA A 80 -0.99 10.45 -24.40
C ALA A 80 -1.91 11.48 -25.07
N ARG A 81 -2.08 12.68 -24.48
CA ARG A 81 -2.82 13.80 -25.08
C ARG A 81 -2.08 14.41 -26.26
N GLU A 82 -0.76 14.57 -26.19
CA GLU A 82 0.06 15.07 -27.31
C GLU A 82 0.06 14.11 -28.51
N ARG A 83 -0.17 12.81 -28.28
CA ARG A 83 -0.11 11.76 -29.31
C ARG A 83 -1.45 11.50 -30.01
N LEU A 84 -2.53 12.17 -29.62
CA LEU A 84 -3.82 12.11 -30.31
C LEU A 84 -4.00 13.37 -31.19
N PRO A 85 -3.95 13.25 -32.53
CA PRO A 85 -4.34 14.35 -33.40
C PRO A 85 -5.88 14.50 -33.35
N PHE A 86 -6.35 15.75 -33.21
CA PHE A 86 -7.71 16.12 -33.57
C PHE A 86 -7.94 15.92 -35.07
#